data_AF-A0A7V2LUY3-F1
#
_entry.id   AF-A0A7V2LUY3-F1
#
_cell.length_a   1.000
_cell.length_b   1.000
_cell.length_c   1.000
_cell.angle_alpha   90.00
_cell.angle_beta   90.00
_cell.angle_gamma   90.00
#
_symmetry.space_group_name_H-M   'P 1'
#
loop_
_entity.id
_entity.type
_entity.pdbx_description
1 polymer ?
#
loop_
_entity_poly.entity_id
_entity_poly.type
_entity_poly.pdbx_seq_one_letter_code
_entity_poly.pdbx_strand_id
1 'polypeptide(L)'
;MREAGFVVAAVNDRLAPQAHFPAMIEDVKCAAVRFLRAHAAGYHLDAAHIGVWGGSAGGYLAALLGTSDVSAGWDVGPYLEQPSWVQAVVVMFGPADLPALFAHSTRPQGQRRLLLVFDAASPEGPVWVVASPVTYITPGDPPFLILQGDQDKVVPPEQARRLYERLQQAGVAAQLVQLLLEV
;
A
#
# COMPACT_ATOMS: atom_id res chain seq x y z
N MET A 1 12.75 6.37 13.16
CA MET A 1 11.55 5.78 13.80
C MET A 1 11.74 5.55 15.29
N ARG A 2 12.63 4.64 15.74
CA ARG A 2 12.84 4.41 17.19
C ARG A 2 13.35 5.64 17.94
N GLU A 3 14.32 6.36 17.38
CA GLU A 3 14.82 7.62 17.93
C GLU A 3 13.74 8.72 18.00
N ALA A 4 12.71 8.62 17.15
CA ALA A 4 11.56 9.52 17.14
C ALA A 4 10.42 9.03 18.07
N GLY A 5 10.66 8.00 18.89
CA GLY A 5 9.70 7.50 19.88
C GLY A 5 8.70 6.45 19.37
N PHE A 6 8.83 5.97 18.13
CA PHE A 6 7.93 4.96 17.58
C PHE A 6 8.37 3.54 17.89
N VAL A 7 7.42 2.69 18.27
CA VAL A 7 7.57 1.23 18.19
C VAL A 7 7.45 0.81 16.72
N VAL A 8 8.34 -0.08 16.28
CA VAL A 8 8.36 -0.57 14.89
C VAL A 8 8.10 -2.07 14.88
N ALA A 9 7.02 -2.46 14.21
CA ALA A 9 6.73 -3.84 13.85
C ALA A 9 6.99 -4.03 12.35
N ALA A 10 7.80 -5.03 12.01
CA ALA A 10 7.99 -5.47 10.63
C ALA A 10 7.05 -6.64 10.36
N VAL A 11 6.27 -6.55 9.29
CA VAL A 11 5.28 -7.55 8.91
C VAL A 11 5.75 -8.29 7.68
N ASN A 12 5.63 -9.62 7.71
CA ASN A 12 5.81 -10.44 6.52
C ASN A 12 4.44 -10.75 5.92
N ASP A 13 4.32 -10.61 4.61
CA ASP A 13 3.18 -11.02 3.81
C ASP A 13 3.49 -12.28 2.99
N ARG A 14 2.45 -13.06 2.68
CA ARG A 14 2.54 -14.23 1.79
C ARG A 14 2.85 -13.75 0.37
N LEU A 15 3.77 -14.44 -0.31
CA LEU A 15 4.25 -14.06 -1.64
C LEU A 15 3.87 -15.11 -2.70
N ALA A 16 3.77 -14.66 -3.95
CA ALA A 16 3.64 -15.55 -5.10
C ALA A 16 4.96 -16.29 -5.37
N PRO A 17 4.92 -17.55 -5.88
CA PRO A 17 3.74 -18.30 -6.35
C PRO A 17 2.96 -19.05 -5.24
N GLN A 18 3.37 -18.97 -3.98
CA GLN A 18 2.70 -19.72 -2.89
C GLN A 18 1.34 -19.11 -2.52
N ALA A 19 1.19 -17.80 -2.68
CA ALA A 19 -0.07 -17.09 -2.55
C ALA A 19 -0.16 -15.93 -3.54
N HIS A 20 -1.35 -15.69 -4.07
CA HIS A 20 -1.63 -14.62 -5.01
C HIS A 20 -2.46 -13.53 -4.33
N PHE A 21 -2.61 -12.37 -4.98
CA PHE A 21 -3.58 -11.36 -4.56
C PHE A 21 -4.97 -11.98 -4.35
N PRO A 22 -5.70 -11.66 -3.26
CA PRO A 22 -5.44 -10.60 -2.27
C PRO A 22 -4.65 -11.03 -1.01
N ALA A 23 -3.99 -12.20 -0.98
CA ALA A 23 -3.36 -12.73 0.23
C ALA A 23 -2.42 -11.73 0.95
N MET A 24 -1.67 -10.95 0.19
CA MET A 24 -0.67 -10.01 0.74
C MET A 24 -1.34 -8.84 1.48
N ILE A 25 -2.48 -8.35 0.98
CA ILE A 25 -3.23 -7.27 1.65
C ILE A 25 -4.06 -7.79 2.83
N GLU A 26 -4.56 -9.03 2.76
CA GLU A 26 -5.17 -9.71 3.89
C GLU A 26 -4.19 -9.82 5.08
N ASP A 27 -2.94 -10.21 4.78
CA ASP A 27 -1.89 -10.35 5.78
C ASP A 27 -1.53 -9.02 6.42
N VAL A 28 -1.37 -7.96 5.62
CA VAL A 28 -1.07 -6.63 6.14
C VAL A 28 -2.22 -6.10 6.99
N LYS A 29 -3.48 -6.21 6.54
CA LYS A 29 -4.64 -5.80 7.35
C LYS A 29 -4.71 -6.56 8.67
N CYS A 30 -4.45 -7.87 8.65
CA CYS A 30 -4.46 -8.73 9.84
C CYS A 30 -3.30 -8.43 10.79
N ALA A 31 -2.07 -8.57 10.31
CA ALA A 31 -0.87 -8.55 11.13
C ALA A 31 -0.38 -7.14 11.46
N ALA A 32 -0.46 -6.19 10.51
CA ALA A 32 0.02 -4.83 10.75
C ALA A 32 -0.93 -4.01 11.61
N VAL A 33 -2.23 -4.30 11.59
CA VAL A 33 -3.22 -3.44 12.26
C VAL A 33 -4.00 -4.20 13.31
N ARG A 34 -4.77 -5.22 12.93
CA ARG A 34 -5.69 -5.88 13.87
C ARG A 34 -4.95 -6.62 14.99
N PHE A 35 -3.87 -7.33 14.67
CA PHE A 35 -3.02 -7.98 15.66
C PHE A 35 -2.38 -6.98 16.62
N LEU A 36 -1.77 -5.90 16.12
CA LEU A 36 -1.14 -4.89 16.98
C LEU A 36 -2.16 -4.23 17.91
N ARG A 37 -3.39 -3.97 17.43
CA ARG A 37 -4.48 -3.44 18.28
C ARG A 37 -4.92 -4.45 19.34
N ALA A 38 -5.15 -5.71 18.96
CA ALA A 38 -5.57 -6.75 19.89
C ALA A 38 -4.55 -7.02 21.00
N HIS A 39 -3.26 -6.83 20.71
CA HIS A 39 -2.15 -7.08 21.65
C HIS A 39 -1.50 -5.81 22.20
N ALA A 40 -2.11 -4.64 21.98
CA ALA A 40 -1.52 -3.35 22.32
C ALA A 40 -1.11 -3.25 23.79
N ALA A 41 -1.95 -3.72 24.72
CA ALA A 41 -1.67 -3.70 26.15
C ALA A 41 -0.43 -4.53 26.52
N GLY A 42 -0.25 -5.71 25.89
CA GLY A 42 0.88 -6.61 26.16
C GLY A 42 2.21 -6.11 25.61
N TYR A 43 2.16 -5.30 24.54
CA TYR A 43 3.35 -4.72 23.91
C TYR A 43 3.56 -3.24 24.26
N HIS A 44 2.73 -2.67 25.15
CA HIS A 44 2.75 -1.26 25.51
C HIS A 44 2.62 -0.32 24.29
N LEU A 45 1.74 -0.66 23.36
CA LEU A 45 1.46 0.12 22.14
C LEU A 45 0.27 1.06 22.37
N ASP A 46 0.31 2.21 21.71
CA ASP A 46 -0.88 3.04 21.53
C ASP A 46 -1.70 2.54 20.32
N ALA A 47 -2.78 1.81 20.60
CA ALA A 47 -3.64 1.23 19.57
C ALA A 47 -4.38 2.27 18.70
N ALA A 48 -4.45 3.52 19.17
CA ALA A 48 -5.10 4.63 18.48
C ALA A 48 -4.16 5.37 17.50
N HIS A 49 -2.85 5.10 17.55
CA HIS A 49 -1.84 5.76 16.74
C HIS A 49 -0.91 4.76 16.02
N ILE A 50 -1.45 4.14 14.98
CA ILE A 50 -0.77 3.19 14.09
C ILE A 50 -0.59 3.84 12.71
N GLY A 51 0.66 4.06 12.32
CA GLY A 51 1.02 4.44 10.95
C GLY A 51 1.57 3.25 10.17
N VAL A 52 1.49 3.31 8.85
CA VAL A 52 2.09 2.32 7.94
C VAL A 52 3.07 3.00 7.01
N TRP A 53 4.15 2.30 6.68
CA TRP A 53 5.08 2.74 5.66
C TRP A 53 5.69 1.56 4.92
N GLY A 54 6.08 1.78 3.66
CA GLY A 54 6.74 0.75 2.88
C GLY A 54 7.35 1.29 1.59
N GLY A 55 8.28 0.50 1.04
CA GLY A 55 8.95 0.77 -0.23
C GLY A 55 8.52 -0.18 -1.34
N SER A 56 8.40 0.31 -2.56
CA SER A 56 8.07 -0.48 -3.75
C SER A 56 6.79 -1.30 -3.55
N ALA A 57 6.86 -2.64 -3.57
CA ALA A 57 5.71 -3.51 -3.27
C ALA A 57 5.13 -3.28 -1.86
N GLY A 58 5.96 -2.97 -0.87
CA GLY A 58 5.48 -2.57 0.47
C GLY A 58 4.84 -1.18 0.47
N GLY A 59 5.29 -0.28 -0.40
CA GLY A 59 4.65 1.03 -0.61
C GLY A 59 3.28 0.89 -1.26
N TYR A 60 3.14 -0.03 -2.20
CA TYR A 60 1.86 -0.45 -2.77
C TYR A 60 0.91 -0.99 -1.68
N LEU A 61 1.38 -1.90 -0.82
CA LEU A 61 0.56 -2.43 0.28
C LEU A 61 0.22 -1.37 1.33
N ALA A 62 1.14 -0.46 1.64
CA ALA A 62 0.90 0.66 2.54
C ALA A 62 -0.19 1.60 1.98
N ALA A 63 -0.11 1.93 0.68
CA ALA A 63 -1.13 2.73 0.01
C ALA A 63 -2.49 2.01 -0.02
N LEU A 64 -2.51 0.72 -0.40
CA LEU A 64 -3.74 -0.06 -0.47
C LEU A 64 -4.38 -0.23 0.91
N LEU A 65 -3.59 -0.46 1.97
CA LEU A 65 -4.07 -0.51 3.34
C LEU A 65 -4.70 0.83 3.75
N GLY A 66 -4.05 1.94 3.38
CA GLY A 66 -4.49 3.29 3.71
C GLY A 66 -5.81 3.67 3.06
N THR A 67 -6.06 3.22 1.82
CA THR A 67 -7.25 3.60 1.06
C THR A 67 -8.39 2.57 1.14
N SER A 68 -8.11 1.31 1.50
CA SER A 68 -9.15 0.26 1.53
C SER A 68 -9.80 0.09 2.90
N ASP A 69 -11.09 0.38 2.98
CA ASP A 69 -11.92 0.07 4.15
C ASP A 69 -12.41 -1.40 4.13
N VAL A 70 -13.31 -1.73 5.05
CA VAL A 70 -13.89 -3.09 5.18
C VAL A 70 -14.69 -3.52 3.93
N SER A 71 -15.21 -2.58 3.15
CA SER A 71 -15.99 -2.87 1.94
C SER A 71 -15.15 -3.47 0.81
N ALA A 72 -13.82 -3.33 0.88
CA ALA A 72 -12.89 -4.00 -0.04
C ALA A 72 -12.89 -5.54 0.12
N GLY A 73 -13.38 -6.07 1.25
CA GLY A 73 -13.58 -7.51 1.44
C GLY A 73 -12.32 -8.31 1.79
N TRP A 74 -11.23 -7.65 2.20
CA TRP A 74 -9.94 -8.29 2.56
C TRP A 74 -9.71 -8.40 4.07
N ASP A 75 -10.70 -8.03 4.87
CA ASP A 75 -10.68 -8.18 6.33
C ASP A 75 -11.06 -9.62 6.71
N VAL A 76 -10.06 -10.51 6.71
CA VAL A 76 -10.21 -11.94 6.98
C VAL A 76 -9.27 -12.44 8.08
N GLY A 77 -9.55 -13.61 8.65
CA GLY A 77 -8.70 -14.23 9.68
C GLY A 77 -9.03 -13.74 11.10
N PRO A 78 -8.06 -13.73 12.03
CA PRO A 78 -8.31 -13.40 13.42
C PRO A 78 -8.47 -11.89 13.67
N TYR A 79 -8.93 -11.56 14.88
CA TYR A 79 -9.05 -10.19 15.42
C TYR A 79 -10.00 -9.27 14.63
N LEU A 80 -11.04 -9.82 14.01
CA LEU A 80 -11.99 -9.06 13.18
C LEU A 80 -12.81 -8.02 13.96
N GLU A 81 -12.84 -8.12 15.29
CA GLU A 81 -13.38 -7.09 16.16
C GLU A 81 -12.53 -5.81 16.19
N GLN A 82 -11.25 -5.89 15.76
CA GLN A 82 -10.38 -4.74 15.66
C GLN A 82 -10.51 -4.07 14.29
N PRO A 83 -10.52 -2.73 14.22
CA PRO A 83 -10.47 -2.05 12.94
C PRO A 83 -9.14 -2.29 12.22
N SER A 84 -9.15 -2.19 10.88
CA SER A 84 -7.94 -2.29 10.04
C SER A 84 -7.43 -0.96 9.47
N TRP A 85 -8.07 0.17 9.78
CA TRP A 85 -7.64 1.50 9.29
C TRP A 85 -6.41 1.99 10.03
N VAL A 86 -5.60 2.84 9.40
CA VAL A 86 -4.36 3.44 9.94
C VAL A 86 -4.46 4.96 10.01
N GLN A 87 -3.56 5.61 10.74
CA GLN A 87 -3.63 7.04 11.07
C GLN A 87 -2.75 7.89 10.14
N ALA A 88 -1.78 7.27 9.50
CA ALA A 88 -0.87 7.91 8.55
C ALA A 88 -0.26 6.87 7.63
N VAL A 89 0.01 7.27 6.39
CA VAL A 89 0.57 6.40 5.36
C VAL A 89 1.80 7.06 4.75
N VAL A 90 2.92 6.32 4.70
CA VAL A 90 4.11 6.74 3.96
C VAL A 90 4.39 5.77 2.83
N VAL A 91 4.32 6.28 1.60
CA VAL A 91 4.54 5.50 0.37
C VAL A 91 5.89 5.88 -0.22
N MET A 92 6.83 4.93 -0.27
CA MET A 92 8.10 5.12 -0.95
C MET A 92 8.08 4.37 -2.29
N PHE A 93 8.06 5.10 -3.40
CA PHE A 93 8.10 4.58 -4.78
C PHE A 93 7.18 3.37 -5.01
N GLY A 94 5.96 3.46 -4.47
CA GLY A 94 4.95 2.41 -4.51
C GLY A 94 4.03 2.56 -5.72
N PRO A 95 3.73 1.49 -6.47
CA PRO A 95 2.65 1.50 -7.45
C PRO A 95 1.29 1.85 -6.82
N ALA A 96 0.48 2.63 -7.54
CA ALA A 96 -0.84 3.06 -7.08
C ALA A 96 -1.96 2.84 -8.10
N ASP A 97 -1.62 2.72 -9.39
CA ASP A 97 -2.52 2.50 -10.52
C ASP A 97 -1.89 1.41 -11.41
N LEU A 98 -2.33 0.15 -11.21
CA LEU A 98 -1.76 -1.01 -11.89
C LEU A 98 -2.04 -1.03 -13.39
N PRO A 99 -3.23 -0.65 -13.91
CA PRO A 99 -3.42 -0.46 -15.35
C PRO A 99 -2.39 0.50 -15.95
N ALA A 100 -2.14 1.65 -15.31
CA ALA A 100 -1.12 2.59 -15.77
C ALA A 100 0.30 2.04 -15.62
N LEU A 101 0.57 1.24 -14.59
CA LEU A 101 1.87 0.59 -14.40
C LEU A 101 2.16 -0.41 -15.53
N PHE A 102 1.18 -1.23 -15.92
CA PHE A 102 1.33 -2.18 -17.02
C PHE A 102 1.58 -1.48 -18.36
N ALA A 103 0.84 -0.41 -18.63
CA ALA A 103 1.03 0.38 -19.85
C ALA A 103 2.45 1.00 -19.93
N HIS A 104 3.07 1.29 -18.78
CA HIS A 104 4.44 1.80 -18.71
C HIS A 104 5.51 0.69 -18.69
N SER A 105 5.20 -0.48 -18.14
CA SER A 105 6.16 -1.56 -17.98
C SER A 105 6.54 -2.17 -19.33
N THR A 106 7.70 -1.80 -19.84
CA THR A 106 8.25 -2.33 -21.11
C THR A 106 9.09 -3.59 -20.92
N ARG A 107 9.34 -4.01 -19.67
CA ARG A 107 10.21 -5.15 -19.35
C ARG A 107 9.40 -6.45 -19.22
N PRO A 108 9.65 -7.48 -20.05
CA PRO A 108 8.89 -8.74 -20.01
C PRO A 108 8.93 -9.45 -18.66
N GLN A 109 10.05 -9.37 -17.94
CA GLN A 109 10.20 -9.97 -16.61
C GLN A 109 9.32 -9.28 -15.57
N GLY A 110 9.18 -7.96 -15.63
CA GLY A 110 8.33 -7.18 -14.73
C GLY A 110 6.86 -7.52 -14.95
N GLN A 111 6.43 -7.57 -16.21
CA GLN A 111 5.07 -7.99 -16.57
C GLN A 111 4.77 -9.41 -16.09
N ARG A 112 5.65 -10.39 -16.34
CA ARG A 112 5.47 -11.77 -15.86
C ARG A 112 5.35 -11.86 -14.34
N ARG A 113 6.13 -11.06 -13.60
CA ARG A 113 6.04 -11.01 -12.13
C ARG A 113 4.69 -10.45 -11.67
N LEU A 114 4.19 -9.39 -12.30
CA LEU A 114 2.88 -8.84 -11.98
C LEU A 114 1.76 -9.85 -12.31
N LEU A 115 1.77 -10.46 -13.49
CA LEU A 115 0.81 -11.52 -13.86
C LEU A 115 0.81 -12.64 -12.82
N LEU A 116 1.99 -13.07 -12.37
CA LEU A 116 2.12 -14.07 -11.31
C LEU A 116 1.55 -13.60 -9.96
N VAL A 117 1.85 -12.37 -9.51
CA VAL A 117 1.37 -11.86 -8.22
C VAL A 117 -0.15 -11.76 -8.17
N PHE A 118 -0.77 -11.35 -9.29
CA PHE A 118 -2.21 -11.09 -9.36
C PHE A 118 -3.02 -12.25 -9.95
N ASP A 119 -2.39 -13.43 -10.12
CA ASP A 119 -2.98 -14.64 -10.73
C ASP A 119 -3.75 -14.33 -12.04
N ALA A 120 -3.11 -13.54 -12.88
CA ALA A 120 -3.70 -13.03 -14.11
C ALA A 120 -3.02 -13.66 -15.33
N ALA A 121 -3.82 -14.09 -16.30
CA ALA A 121 -3.30 -14.60 -17.57
C ALA A 121 -2.74 -13.49 -18.47
N SER A 122 -3.25 -12.27 -18.31
CA SER A 122 -2.96 -11.14 -19.19
C SER A 122 -3.23 -9.79 -18.48
N PRO A 123 -2.75 -8.65 -19.02
CA PRO A 123 -2.96 -7.33 -18.42
C PRO A 123 -4.39 -6.80 -18.58
N GLU A 124 -5.29 -7.57 -19.20
CA GLU A 124 -6.71 -7.28 -19.27
C GLU A 124 -7.45 -7.85 -18.04
N GLY A 125 -8.62 -7.29 -17.73
CA GLY A 125 -9.51 -7.80 -16.69
C GLY A 125 -9.61 -6.92 -15.44
N PRO A 126 -10.57 -7.23 -14.55
CA PRO A 126 -10.94 -6.36 -13.44
C PRO A 126 -9.92 -6.34 -12.30
N VAL A 127 -9.09 -7.37 -12.17
CA VAL A 127 -8.14 -7.51 -11.05
C VAL A 127 -7.20 -6.33 -10.93
N TRP A 128 -6.77 -5.73 -12.05
CA TRP A 128 -5.85 -4.60 -12.06
C TRP A 128 -6.45 -3.34 -11.42
N VAL A 129 -7.75 -3.12 -11.63
CA VAL A 129 -8.48 -1.99 -11.03
C VAL A 129 -8.76 -2.30 -9.56
N VAL A 130 -9.26 -3.50 -9.25
CA VAL A 130 -9.55 -3.96 -7.88
C VAL A 130 -8.28 -3.97 -7.01
N ALA A 131 -7.13 -4.24 -7.59
CA ALA A 131 -5.88 -4.24 -6.85
C ALA A 131 -5.21 -2.87 -6.76
N SER A 132 -5.76 -1.80 -7.36
CA SER A 132 -5.12 -0.47 -7.38
C SER A 132 -5.54 0.39 -6.18
N PRO A 133 -4.58 0.92 -5.38
CA PRO A 133 -4.88 1.84 -4.28
C PRO A 133 -5.78 3.02 -4.66
N VAL A 134 -5.61 3.60 -5.85
CA VAL A 134 -6.40 4.75 -6.32
C VAL A 134 -7.90 4.47 -6.51
N THR A 135 -8.29 3.19 -6.55
CA THR A 135 -9.69 2.76 -6.71
C THR A 135 -10.51 3.04 -5.45
N TYR A 136 -9.89 3.01 -4.28
CA TYR A 136 -10.60 3.03 -2.99
C TYR A 136 -10.58 4.38 -2.30
N ILE A 137 -9.93 5.39 -2.89
CA ILE A 137 -9.72 6.67 -2.21
C ILE A 137 -11.05 7.32 -1.83
N THR A 138 -11.20 7.67 -0.55
CA THR A 138 -12.35 8.42 -0.02
C THR A 138 -11.91 9.65 0.78
N PRO A 139 -12.80 10.64 1.02
CA PRO A 139 -12.48 11.79 1.88
C PRO A 139 -12.15 11.42 3.34
N GLY A 140 -12.45 10.19 3.78
CA GLY A 140 -12.17 9.70 5.13
C GLY A 140 -10.79 9.08 5.30
N ASP A 141 -9.99 8.99 4.24
CA ASP A 141 -8.68 8.34 4.26
C ASP A 141 -7.66 9.14 5.11
N PRO A 142 -6.66 8.47 5.73
CA PRO A 142 -5.63 9.13 6.53
C PRO A 142 -4.73 10.04 5.69
N PRO A 143 -3.94 10.94 6.30
CA PRO A 143 -2.93 11.70 5.58
C PRO A 143 -1.82 10.83 4.98
N PHE A 144 -1.33 11.25 3.80
CA PHE A 144 -0.27 10.57 3.05
C PHE A 144 1.01 11.42 2.92
N LEU A 145 2.16 10.77 3.11
CA LEU A 145 3.46 11.24 2.62
C LEU A 145 3.92 10.31 1.49
N ILE A 146 4.21 10.87 0.32
CA ILE A 146 4.61 10.12 -0.87
C ILE A 146 6.03 10.55 -1.24
N LEU A 147 6.95 9.61 -1.28
CA LEU A 147 8.36 9.81 -1.63
C LEU A 147 8.65 9.07 -2.95
N GLN A 148 9.17 9.78 -3.96
CA GLN A 148 9.40 9.19 -5.27
C GLN A 148 10.68 9.76 -5.90
N GLY A 149 11.57 8.88 -6.39
CA GLY A 149 12.69 9.31 -7.21
C GLY A 149 12.23 9.78 -8.58
N ASP A 150 12.75 10.91 -9.06
CA ASP A 150 12.37 11.51 -10.36
C ASP A 150 12.89 10.72 -11.57
N GLN A 151 13.92 9.89 -11.38
CA GLN A 151 14.52 9.03 -12.40
C GLN A 151 14.21 7.52 -12.20
N ASP A 152 13.18 7.17 -11.45
CA ASP A 152 12.83 5.77 -11.20
C ASP A 152 12.36 5.05 -12.49
N LYS A 153 13.12 4.03 -12.90
CA LYS A 153 12.88 3.22 -14.12
C LYS A 153 12.13 1.93 -13.84
N VAL A 154 11.75 1.67 -12.60
CA VAL A 154 11.03 0.47 -12.14
C VAL A 154 9.59 0.83 -11.80
N VAL A 155 9.40 1.84 -10.96
CA VAL A 155 8.09 2.41 -10.64
C VAL A 155 8.10 3.86 -11.13
N PRO A 156 7.46 4.15 -12.27
CA PRO A 156 7.57 5.46 -12.89
C PRO A 156 7.00 6.56 -11.99
N PRO A 157 7.58 7.77 -11.96
CA PRO A 157 7.14 8.86 -11.09
C PRO A 157 5.65 9.23 -11.26
N GLU A 158 5.07 8.93 -12.41
CA GLU A 158 3.64 9.08 -12.68
C GLU A 158 2.76 8.30 -11.70
N GLN A 159 3.23 7.19 -11.11
CA GLN A 159 2.48 6.44 -10.09
C GLN A 159 2.28 7.29 -8.83
N ALA A 160 3.34 7.92 -8.33
CA ALA A 160 3.28 8.83 -7.19
C ALA A 160 2.43 10.08 -7.50
N ARG A 161 2.59 10.66 -8.69
CA ARG A 161 1.78 11.81 -9.13
C ARG A 161 0.29 11.47 -9.20
N ARG A 162 -0.06 10.32 -9.78
CA ARG A 162 -1.46 9.84 -9.85
C ARG A 162 -2.06 9.65 -8.46
N LEU A 163 -1.33 9.02 -7.55
CA LEU A 163 -1.79 8.85 -6.17
C LEU A 163 -2.05 10.20 -5.50
N TYR A 164 -1.07 11.11 -5.57
CA TYR A 164 -1.17 12.45 -5.00
C TYR A 164 -2.38 13.23 -5.55
N GLU A 165 -2.54 13.28 -6.87
CA GLU A 165 -3.64 14.01 -7.52
C GLU A 165 -5.01 13.46 -7.12
N ARG A 166 -5.15 12.14 -7.03
CA ARG A 166 -6.41 11.49 -6.64
C ARG A 166 -6.74 11.75 -5.16
N LEU A 167 -5.74 11.74 -4.28
CA LEU A 167 -5.92 12.10 -2.86
C LEU A 167 -6.36 13.57 -2.73
N GLN A 168 -5.69 14.48 -3.43
CA GLN A 168 -6.06 15.92 -3.43
C GLN A 168 -7.48 16.14 -3.96
N GLN A 169 -7.88 15.46 -5.04
CA GLN A 169 -9.23 15.54 -5.58
C GLN A 169 -10.31 15.05 -4.59
N ALA A 170 -9.98 14.07 -3.74
CA ALA A 170 -10.87 13.58 -2.69
C ALA A 170 -10.83 14.43 -1.40
N GLY A 171 -9.99 15.47 -1.34
CA GLY A 171 -9.83 16.31 -0.15
C GLY A 171 -8.96 15.67 0.94
N VAL A 172 -8.20 14.62 0.62
CA VAL A 172 -7.30 13.95 1.56
C VAL A 172 -5.97 14.70 1.64
N ALA A 173 -5.50 14.94 2.86
CA ALA A 173 -4.21 15.58 3.10
C ALA A 173 -3.07 14.71 2.55
N ALA A 174 -2.31 15.25 1.59
CA ALA A 174 -1.21 14.52 0.98
C ALA A 174 -0.03 15.46 0.71
N GLN A 175 1.18 14.93 0.86
CA GLN A 175 2.42 15.60 0.45
C GLN A 175 3.19 14.68 -0.50
N LEU A 176 3.62 15.22 -1.64
CA LEU A 176 4.51 14.54 -2.59
C LEU A 176 5.90 15.18 -2.51
N VAL A 177 6.92 14.36 -2.27
CA VAL A 177 8.33 14.76 -2.29
C VAL A 177 9.02 14.00 -3.42
N GLN A 178 9.49 14.75 -4.41
CA GLN A 178 10.36 14.22 -5.44
C GLN A 178 11.80 14.23 -4.96
N LEU A 179 12.44 13.07 -4.97
CA LEU A 179 13.85 12.90 -4.61
C LEU A 179 14.67 13.10 -5.88
N LEU A 180 15.40 14.21 -5.93
CA LEU A 180 16.32 14.52 -7.02
C LEU A 180 17.64 13.78 -6.78
N LEU A 181 18.11 13.05 -7.79
CA LEU A 181 19.51 12.64 -7.81
C LEU A 181 20.34 13.85 -8.25
N GLU A 182 21.08 14.44 -7.31
CA GLU A 182 22.21 15.31 -7.69
C GLU A 182 23.21 14.45 -8.47
N VAL A 183 23.45 14.80 -9.74
CA VAL A 183 24.43 14.17 -10.62
C VAL A 183 25.77 14.87 -10.48
#